data_AF-A0A158D1R1-F1
#
_entry.id   AF-A0A158D1R1-F1
#
_cell.length_a   1.000
_cell.length_b   1.000
_cell.length_c   1.000
_cell.angle_alpha   90.00
_cell.angle_beta   90.00
_cell.angle_gamma   90.00
#
_symmetry.space_group_name_H-M   'P 1'
#
loop_
_entity.id
_entity.type
_entity.pdbx_description
1 polymer ?
#
loop_
_entity_poly.entity_id
_entity_poly.type
_entity_poly.pdbx_seq_one_letter_code
_entity_poly.pdbx_strand_id
1 'polypeptide(L)'
;MSLKKTLAGVAPFAHLLSRAGAARAEQEDDERKQREDESDEDYAKRMEEIDEKEKAEEEKRKEEEAKKAKADDVDNDDTEAEDGDDETDDSKKAARATERARCARIMAHGIATGNVEQAAKFAFNTKLSSADAIAILGSGAHAAAPAAAAPAAPQRRSLDERMAHARPANPGASAPVAAEPTLAQKILAAGKLRRGEV
;
A
#
# COMPACT_ATOMS: atom_id res chain seq x y z
N MET A 1 17.19 56.75 -24.55
CA MET A 1 17.18 55.67 -23.53
C MET A 1 15.72 55.41 -23.13
N SER A 2 15.17 54.25 -23.47
CA SER A 2 13.96 53.73 -22.81
C SER A 2 13.94 52.22 -23.03
N LEU A 3 14.18 51.47 -21.96
CA LEU A 3 14.14 50.01 -21.94
C LEU A 3 12.70 49.56 -21.71
N LYS A 4 12.07 48.90 -22.68
CA LYS A 4 10.83 48.16 -22.47
C LYS A 4 11.17 46.67 -22.39
N LYS A 5 11.25 46.16 -21.15
CA LYS A 5 11.35 44.74 -20.85
C LYS A 5 10.18 44.42 -19.92
N THR A 6 9.10 43.86 -20.45
CA THR A 6 8.00 43.32 -19.65
C THR A 6 8.07 41.80 -19.68
N LEU A 7 8.24 41.23 -18.50
CA LEU A 7 8.37 39.80 -18.23
C LEU A 7 7.09 39.04 -18.62
N ALA A 8 7.15 38.32 -19.73
CA ALA A 8 6.22 37.22 -19.98
C ALA A 8 6.79 35.97 -19.28
N GLY A 9 6.27 35.64 -18.10
CA GLY A 9 6.66 34.40 -17.44
C GLY A 9 6.37 34.36 -15.95
N VAL A 10 5.11 34.28 -15.56
CA VAL A 10 4.68 33.60 -14.31
C VAL A 10 3.26 33.06 -14.52
N ALA A 11 3.06 31.77 -14.19
CA ALA A 11 1.80 31.02 -14.12
C ALA A 11 1.30 30.32 -15.41
N PRO A 12 1.83 29.12 -15.75
CA PRO A 12 1.32 28.28 -16.85
C PRO A 12 -0.08 27.68 -16.61
N PHE A 13 -0.77 28.05 -15.53
CA PHE A 13 -2.09 27.51 -15.14
C PHE A 13 -3.14 28.60 -14.83
N ALA A 14 -2.87 29.88 -15.11
CA ALA A 14 -3.86 30.95 -14.88
C ALA A 14 -5.18 30.73 -15.66
N HIS A 15 -5.09 30.11 -16.84
CA HIS A 15 -6.26 29.80 -17.66
C HIS A 15 -7.14 28.66 -17.09
N LEU A 16 -6.59 27.80 -16.22
CA LEU A 16 -7.36 26.74 -15.54
C LEU A 16 -8.14 27.27 -14.33
N LEU A 17 -7.61 28.30 -13.65
CA LEU A 17 -8.32 28.94 -12.53
C LEU A 17 -9.47 29.86 -13.03
N SER A 18 -9.33 30.46 -14.22
CA SER A 18 -10.37 31.32 -14.78
C SER A 18 -11.62 30.57 -15.27
N ARG A 19 -11.51 29.28 -15.60
CA ARG A 19 -12.65 28.47 -16.10
C ARG A 19 -13.40 27.75 -14.97
N ALA A 20 -12.74 27.46 -13.84
CA ALA A 20 -13.33 26.71 -12.73
C ALA A 20 -14.09 27.60 -11.71
N GLY A 21 -13.79 28.91 -11.64
CA GLY A 21 -14.42 29.83 -10.68
C GLY A 21 -15.59 30.66 -11.23
N ALA A 22 -15.54 31.07 -12.50
CA ALA A 22 -16.51 32.04 -13.03
C ALA A 22 -17.87 31.42 -13.41
N ALA A 23 -17.89 30.17 -13.86
CA ALA A 23 -19.15 29.54 -14.32
C ALA A 23 -20.05 29.03 -13.17
N ARG A 24 -19.53 28.90 -11.94
CA ARG A 24 -20.29 28.43 -10.78
C ARG A 24 -20.72 29.56 -9.84
N ALA A 25 -19.94 30.63 -9.76
CA ALA A 25 -20.24 31.76 -8.87
C ALA A 25 -21.35 32.70 -9.39
N GLU A 26 -21.62 32.73 -10.71
CA GLU A 26 -22.62 33.64 -11.28
C GLU A 26 -24.06 33.10 -11.27
N GLN A 27 -24.30 31.79 -11.09
CA GLN A 27 -25.65 31.23 -11.07
C GLN A 27 -26.31 31.25 -9.68
N GLU A 28 -25.55 30.98 -8.61
CA GLU A 28 -26.10 30.97 -7.23
C GLU A 28 -26.38 32.40 -6.70
N ASP A 29 -25.61 33.41 -7.14
CA ASP A 29 -25.72 34.79 -6.65
C ASP A 29 -26.82 35.61 -7.37
N ASP A 30 -27.39 35.11 -8.47
CA ASP A 30 -28.50 35.76 -9.17
C ASP A 30 -29.87 35.32 -8.61
N GLU A 31 -29.95 34.07 -8.11
CA GLU A 31 -31.17 33.48 -7.57
C GLU A 31 -31.50 33.90 -6.14
N ARG A 32 -30.60 34.56 -5.42
CA ARG A 32 -30.86 35.16 -4.10
C ARG A 32 -31.01 36.68 -4.16
N LYS A 33 -30.99 37.31 -5.34
CA LYS A 33 -31.23 38.75 -5.49
C LYS A 33 -32.73 39.04 -5.60
N GLN A 34 -33.13 40.16 -5.01
CA GLN A 34 -34.49 40.69 -5.15
C GLN A 34 -34.67 41.22 -6.58
N ARG A 35 -35.75 40.80 -7.24
CA ARG A 35 -36.06 41.24 -8.60
C ARG A 35 -36.76 42.59 -8.54
N GLU A 36 -36.50 43.46 -9.51
CA GLU A 36 -37.07 44.82 -9.55
C GLU A 36 -38.61 44.84 -9.62
N ASP A 37 -39.23 43.75 -10.10
CA ASP A 37 -40.67 43.58 -10.24
C ASP A 37 -41.34 42.77 -9.10
N GLU A 38 -40.58 42.39 -8.05
CA GLU A 38 -41.07 41.51 -6.98
C GLU A 38 -41.30 42.29 -5.67
N SER A 39 -42.41 41.99 -4.98
CA SER A 39 -42.70 42.59 -3.68
C SER A 39 -41.80 41.98 -2.59
N ASP A 40 -41.56 42.71 -1.49
CA ASP A 40 -40.78 42.20 -0.35
C ASP A 40 -41.34 40.88 0.22
N GLU A 41 -42.67 40.72 0.18
CA GLU A 41 -43.38 39.51 0.63
C GLU A 41 -43.12 38.31 -0.29
N ASP A 42 -43.15 38.54 -1.62
CA ASP A 42 -42.88 37.50 -2.61
C ASP A 42 -41.41 37.06 -2.58
N TYR A 43 -40.50 38.03 -2.39
CA TYR A 43 -39.07 37.75 -2.21
C TYR A 43 -38.80 36.91 -0.96
N ALA A 44 -39.39 37.27 0.18
CA ALA A 44 -39.24 36.51 1.42
C ALA A 44 -39.71 35.06 1.27
N LYS A 45 -40.88 34.86 0.62
CA LYS A 45 -41.44 33.54 0.37
C LYS A 45 -40.57 32.69 -0.57
N ARG A 46 -39.96 33.31 -1.59
CA ARG A 46 -39.04 32.63 -2.51
C ARG A 46 -37.76 32.18 -1.79
N MET A 47 -37.23 33.02 -0.90
CA MET A 47 -36.02 32.70 -0.13
C MET A 47 -36.26 31.55 0.86
N GLU A 48 -37.43 31.53 1.52
CA GLU A 48 -37.82 30.42 2.40
C GLU A 48 -37.92 29.09 1.63
N GLU A 49 -38.48 29.11 0.41
CA GLU A 49 -38.58 27.92 -0.44
C GLU A 49 -37.20 27.40 -0.90
N ILE A 50 -36.27 28.31 -1.21
CA ILE A 50 -34.89 27.97 -1.58
C ILE A 50 -34.17 27.33 -0.38
N ASP A 51 -34.27 27.95 0.80
CA ASP A 51 -33.61 27.44 2.00
C ASP A 51 -34.20 26.08 2.45
N GLU A 52 -35.50 25.82 2.24
CA GLU A 52 -36.13 24.53 2.51
C GLU A 52 -35.68 23.44 1.52
N LYS A 53 -35.55 23.79 0.24
CA LYS A 53 -35.02 22.88 -0.79
C LYS A 53 -33.56 22.51 -0.53
N GLU A 54 -32.71 23.46 -0.18
CA GLU A 54 -31.30 23.21 0.15
C GLU A 54 -31.18 22.29 1.38
N LYS A 55 -31.99 22.51 2.42
CA LYS A 55 -32.00 21.62 3.60
C LYS A 55 -32.42 20.19 3.25
N ALA A 56 -33.46 20.04 2.42
CA ALA A 56 -33.93 18.72 1.98
C ALA A 56 -32.88 18.00 1.12
N GLU A 57 -32.14 18.72 0.29
CA GLU A 57 -31.03 18.17 -0.50
C GLU A 57 -29.85 17.76 0.39
N GLU A 58 -29.51 18.56 1.40
CA GLU A 58 -28.47 18.24 2.38
C GLU A 58 -28.82 17.00 3.20
N GLU A 59 -30.08 16.84 3.62
CA GLU A 59 -30.53 15.62 4.31
C GLU A 59 -30.45 14.37 3.43
N LYS A 60 -30.88 14.45 2.17
CA LYS A 60 -30.74 13.33 1.22
C LYS A 60 -29.29 12.94 1.03
N ARG A 61 -28.40 13.92 0.90
CA ARG A 61 -26.97 13.68 0.74
C ARG A 61 -26.36 13.00 1.97
N LYS A 62 -26.77 13.41 3.17
CA LYS A 62 -26.38 12.74 4.44
C LYS A 62 -26.92 11.31 4.52
N GLU A 63 -28.15 11.05 4.05
CA GLU A 63 -28.73 9.70 4.03
C GLU A 63 -28.00 8.77 3.05
N GLU A 64 -27.65 9.26 1.86
CA GLU A 64 -26.85 8.51 0.88
C GLU A 64 -25.44 8.19 1.40
N GLU A 65 -24.79 9.15 2.06
CA GLU A 65 -23.48 8.95 2.68
C GLU A 65 -23.54 7.91 3.81
N ALA A 66 -24.59 7.94 4.63
CA ALA A 66 -24.83 6.95 5.67
C ALA A 66 -25.11 5.54 5.11
N LYS A 67 -25.84 5.43 3.99
CA LYS A 67 -26.07 4.15 3.30
C LYS A 67 -24.78 3.59 2.68
N LYS A 68 -23.93 4.45 2.10
CA LYS A 68 -22.64 4.05 1.55
C LYS A 68 -21.67 3.57 2.63
N ALA A 69 -21.69 4.19 3.81
CA ALA A 69 -20.89 3.75 4.96
C ALA A 69 -21.35 2.40 5.53
N LYS A 70 -22.64 2.05 5.44
CA LYS A 70 -23.15 0.71 5.81
C LYS A 70 -22.98 -0.35 4.73
N ALA A 71 -22.87 0.03 3.46
CA ALA A 71 -22.64 -0.90 2.36
C ALA A 71 -21.18 -1.39 2.24
N ASP A 72 -20.22 -0.75 2.93
CA ASP A 72 -18.83 -1.28 3.06
C ASP A 72 -18.75 -2.49 4.02
N ASP A 73 -19.88 -2.87 4.67
CA ASP A 73 -20.01 -4.03 5.58
C ASP A 73 -20.91 -5.15 5.03
N VAL A 74 -21.55 -4.97 3.87
CA VAL A 74 -22.38 -6.01 3.24
C VAL A 74 -21.75 -6.43 1.92
N ASP A 75 -20.89 -7.43 2.04
CA ASP A 75 -20.35 -8.23 0.95
C ASP A 75 -21.51 -8.86 0.16
N ASN A 76 -21.93 -8.19 -0.92
CA ASN A 76 -22.95 -8.69 -1.83
C ASN A 76 -22.31 -9.77 -2.72
N ASP A 77 -22.19 -10.98 -2.17
CA ASP A 77 -21.83 -12.19 -2.90
C ASP A 77 -22.96 -12.54 -3.87
N ASP A 78 -22.53 -13.05 -5.03
CA ASP A 78 -23.33 -13.64 -6.10
C ASP A 78 -23.89 -12.70 -7.19
N THR A 79 -23.06 -12.43 -8.20
CA THR A 79 -23.53 -12.37 -9.59
C THR A 79 -22.50 -13.03 -10.51
N GLU A 80 -22.83 -14.21 -11.02
CA GLU A 80 -22.14 -14.88 -12.12
C GLU A 80 -22.06 -13.94 -13.34
N ALA A 81 -20.84 -13.69 -13.83
CA ALA A 81 -20.56 -12.72 -14.87
C ALA A 81 -20.69 -13.34 -16.27
N GLU A 82 -21.81 -13.07 -16.94
CA GLU A 82 -21.92 -13.19 -18.40
C GLU A 82 -21.27 -11.95 -19.04
N ASP A 83 -20.25 -12.19 -19.89
CA ASP A 83 -19.46 -11.19 -20.59
C ASP A 83 -20.30 -10.54 -21.70
N GLY A 84 -20.88 -9.38 -21.39
CA GLY A 84 -21.63 -8.55 -22.31
C GLY A 84 -21.34 -7.08 -22.02
N ASP A 85 -20.60 -6.45 -22.93
CA ASP A 85 -20.33 -5.01 -22.97
C ASP A 85 -21.63 -4.26 -23.31
N ASP A 86 -22.43 -3.96 -22.28
CA ASP A 86 -23.51 -2.98 -22.34
C ASP A 86 -23.16 -1.83 -21.40
N GLU A 87 -22.95 -0.64 -21.96
CA GLU A 87 -22.50 0.57 -21.25
C GLU A 87 -23.49 1.09 -20.20
N THR A 88 -24.65 0.44 -20.05
CA THR A 88 -25.76 0.89 -19.20
C THR A 88 -25.85 0.22 -17.83
N ASP A 89 -24.98 -0.74 -17.50
CA ASP A 89 -25.10 -1.47 -16.23
C ASP A 89 -24.13 -0.96 -15.15
N ASP A 90 -24.46 0.19 -14.55
CA ASP A 90 -23.68 0.78 -13.45
C ASP A 90 -23.54 -0.15 -12.24
N SER A 91 -24.47 -1.10 -12.06
CA SER A 91 -24.39 -2.12 -11.02
C SER A 91 -23.22 -3.09 -11.25
N LYS A 92 -23.02 -3.56 -12.50
CA LYS A 92 -21.88 -4.39 -12.88
C LYS A 92 -20.55 -3.63 -12.77
N LYS A 93 -20.54 -2.33 -13.09
CA LYS A 93 -19.35 -1.48 -12.89
C LYS A 93 -19.00 -1.35 -11.41
N ALA A 94 -20.00 -1.16 -10.55
CA ALA A 94 -19.83 -1.12 -9.11
C ALA A 94 -19.28 -2.44 -8.57
N ALA A 95 -19.85 -3.58 -8.96
CA ALA A 95 -19.38 -4.91 -8.55
C ALA A 95 -17.93 -5.19 -8.96
N ARG A 96 -17.52 -4.78 -10.17
CA ARG A 96 -16.11 -4.88 -10.59
C ARG A 96 -15.20 -3.96 -9.76
N ALA A 97 -15.68 -2.76 -9.42
CA ALA A 97 -14.91 -1.82 -8.61
C ALA A 97 -14.74 -2.32 -7.17
N THR A 98 -15.78 -2.89 -6.56
CA THR A 98 -15.70 -3.50 -5.22
C THR A 98 -14.75 -4.70 -5.22
N GLU A 99 -14.85 -5.56 -6.24
CA GLU A 99 -13.97 -6.74 -6.35
C GLU A 99 -12.51 -6.35 -6.57
N ARG A 100 -12.24 -5.35 -7.42
CA ARG A 100 -10.90 -4.78 -7.59
C ARG A 100 -10.38 -4.17 -6.28
N ALA A 101 -11.23 -3.50 -5.50
CA ALA A 101 -10.85 -2.97 -4.20
C ALA A 101 -10.55 -4.09 -3.19
N ARG A 102 -11.34 -5.17 -3.18
CA ARG A 102 -11.10 -6.37 -2.36
C ARG A 102 -9.72 -6.96 -2.66
N CYS A 103 -9.44 -7.23 -3.94
CA CYS A 103 -8.15 -7.75 -4.39
C CYS A 103 -6.99 -6.82 -4.02
N ALA A 104 -7.13 -5.50 -4.22
CA ALA A 104 -6.10 -4.53 -3.90
C ALA A 104 -5.78 -4.50 -2.40
N ARG A 105 -6.80 -4.54 -1.52
CA ARG A 105 -6.62 -4.59 -0.07
C ARG A 105 -5.84 -5.85 0.37
N ILE A 106 -6.22 -7.03 -0.15
CA ILE A 106 -5.56 -8.30 0.16
C ILE A 106 -4.10 -8.29 -0.29
N MET A 107 -3.84 -7.86 -1.53
CA MET A 107 -2.49 -7.81 -2.08
C MET A 107 -1.60 -6.80 -1.37
N ALA A 108 -2.14 -5.61 -1.02
CA ALA A 108 -1.40 -4.61 -0.26
C ALA A 108 -0.96 -5.15 1.12
N HIS A 109 -1.86 -5.84 1.84
CA HIS A 109 -1.52 -6.48 3.11
C HIS A 109 -0.51 -7.63 2.92
N GLY A 110 -0.66 -8.43 1.86
CA GLY A 110 0.30 -9.48 1.50
C GLY A 110 1.70 -8.94 1.22
N ILE A 111 1.81 -7.82 0.51
CA ILE A 111 3.08 -7.14 0.25
C ILE A 111 3.68 -6.59 1.55
N ALA A 112 2.86 -5.96 2.41
CA ALA A 112 3.32 -5.41 3.68
C ALA A 112 3.83 -6.49 4.65
N THR A 113 3.25 -7.70 4.61
CA THR A 113 3.62 -8.84 5.46
C THR A 113 4.64 -9.78 4.82
N GLY A 114 4.99 -9.59 3.55
CA GLY A 114 5.91 -10.46 2.82
C GLY A 114 5.29 -11.78 2.30
N ASN A 115 3.98 -11.97 2.44
CA ASN A 115 3.24 -13.19 2.05
C ASN A 115 2.48 -13.03 0.73
N VAL A 116 3.15 -12.52 -0.32
CA VAL A 116 2.52 -12.14 -1.60
C VAL A 116 1.86 -13.32 -2.31
N GLU A 117 2.46 -14.51 -2.30
CA GLU A 117 1.91 -15.70 -2.97
C GLU A 117 0.60 -16.19 -2.35
N GLN A 118 0.52 -16.16 -1.01
CA GLN A 118 -0.69 -16.53 -0.28
C GLN A 118 -1.79 -15.49 -0.51
N ALA A 119 -1.43 -14.21 -0.47
CA ALA A 119 -2.35 -13.12 -0.77
C ALA A 119 -2.91 -13.21 -2.19
N ALA A 120 -2.10 -13.56 -3.19
CA ALA A 120 -2.55 -13.77 -4.56
C ALA A 120 -3.56 -14.93 -4.67
N LYS A 121 -3.35 -16.02 -3.92
CA LYS A 121 -4.30 -17.13 -3.89
C LYS A 121 -5.65 -16.70 -3.30
N PHE A 122 -5.65 -15.91 -2.22
CA PHE A 122 -6.89 -15.39 -1.61
C PHE A 122 -7.57 -14.31 -2.44
N ALA A 123 -6.81 -13.48 -3.15
CA ALA A 123 -7.37 -12.46 -4.02
C ALA A 123 -8.06 -13.09 -5.24
N PHE A 124 -7.42 -14.04 -5.93
CA PHE A 124 -7.90 -14.48 -7.25
C PHE A 124 -8.63 -15.82 -7.28
N ASN A 125 -8.44 -16.68 -6.28
CA ASN A 125 -8.99 -18.05 -6.31
C ASN A 125 -10.02 -18.31 -5.19
N THR A 126 -10.33 -17.31 -4.36
CA THR A 126 -11.29 -17.46 -3.28
C THR A 126 -12.24 -16.27 -3.20
N LYS A 127 -13.44 -16.54 -2.67
CA LYS A 127 -14.47 -15.54 -2.35
C LYS A 127 -14.37 -15.04 -0.90
N LEU A 128 -13.18 -15.06 -0.31
CA LEU A 128 -13.02 -14.56 1.06
C LEU A 128 -13.18 -13.05 1.09
N SER A 129 -13.85 -12.54 2.13
CA SER A 129 -13.88 -11.12 2.40
C SER A 129 -12.46 -10.58 2.61
N SER A 130 -12.22 -9.31 2.30
CA SER A 130 -10.89 -8.72 2.49
C SER A 130 -10.43 -8.77 3.94
N ALA A 131 -11.34 -8.64 4.91
CA ALA A 131 -11.03 -8.72 6.34
C ALA A 131 -10.61 -10.13 6.76
N ASP A 132 -11.34 -11.17 6.32
CA ASP A 132 -11.03 -12.56 6.66
C ASP A 132 -9.70 -12.99 6.03
N ALA A 133 -9.48 -12.64 4.77
CA ALA A 133 -8.21 -12.91 4.09
C ALA A 133 -7.03 -12.23 4.81
N ILE A 134 -7.21 -10.99 5.27
CA ILE A 134 -6.20 -10.26 6.05
C ILE A 134 -5.95 -10.94 7.42
N ALA A 135 -7.01 -11.37 8.12
CA ALA A 135 -6.88 -12.07 9.39
C ALA A 135 -6.16 -13.43 9.23
N ILE A 136 -6.43 -14.15 8.15
CA ILE A 136 -5.73 -15.41 7.81
C ILE A 136 -4.26 -15.12 7.45
N LEU A 137 -3.98 -14.09 6.66
CA LEU A 137 -2.60 -13.69 6.34
C LEU A 137 -1.81 -13.24 7.58
N GLY A 138 -2.46 -12.52 8.50
CA GLY A 138 -1.86 -12.07 9.75
C GLY A 138 -1.63 -13.21 10.74
N SER A 139 -2.57 -14.16 10.86
CA SER A 139 -2.38 -15.35 11.69
C SER A 139 -1.33 -16.30 11.11
N GLY A 140 -1.27 -16.42 9.78
CA GLY A 140 -0.19 -17.10 9.06
C GLY A 140 1.18 -16.47 9.29
N ALA A 141 1.25 -15.13 9.42
CA ALA A 141 2.49 -14.44 9.78
C ALA A 141 2.99 -14.77 11.20
N HIS A 142 2.08 -15.08 12.13
CA HIS A 142 2.42 -15.52 13.50
C HIS A 142 2.66 -17.04 13.61
N ALA A 143 2.00 -17.85 12.79
CA ALA A 143 2.23 -19.29 12.69
C ALA A 143 3.52 -19.62 11.88
N ALA A 144 3.94 -18.69 11.02
CA ALA A 144 5.25 -18.69 10.37
C ALA A 144 6.33 -17.99 11.22
N ALA A 145 6.34 -18.21 12.54
CA ALA A 145 7.64 -18.43 13.18
C ALA A 145 8.29 -19.59 12.40
N PRO A 146 9.56 -19.49 11.98
CA PRO A 146 10.09 -20.19 10.82
C PRO A 146 10.01 -21.71 10.99
N ALA A 147 8.89 -22.30 10.59
CA ALA A 147 8.71 -23.73 10.46
C ALA A 147 9.42 -24.12 9.17
N ALA A 148 10.67 -24.57 9.34
CA ALA A 148 11.55 -25.08 8.31
C ALA A 148 11.94 -24.04 7.24
N ALA A 149 13.15 -23.50 7.44
CA ALA A 149 14.02 -23.14 6.34
C ALA A 149 14.06 -24.29 5.31
N ALA A 150 13.26 -24.19 4.24
CA ALA A 150 13.77 -24.61 2.95
C ALA A 150 15.07 -23.83 2.74
N PRO A 151 16.19 -24.46 2.36
CA PRO A 151 17.46 -23.77 2.23
C PRO A 151 17.30 -22.71 1.13
N ALA A 152 17.01 -21.48 1.53
CA ALA A 152 17.26 -20.31 0.72
C ALA A 152 18.68 -20.51 0.20
N ALA A 153 18.83 -20.55 -1.13
CA ALA A 153 20.12 -20.74 -1.77
C ALA A 153 21.15 -19.87 -1.04
N PRO A 154 22.32 -20.42 -0.66
CA PRO A 154 23.23 -19.76 0.28
C PRO A 154 23.50 -18.36 -0.25
N GLN A 155 22.93 -17.37 0.45
CA GLN A 155 23.20 -15.97 0.16
C GLN A 155 24.72 -15.83 0.14
N ARG A 156 25.26 -15.31 -0.95
CA ARG A 156 26.70 -15.20 -1.11
C ARG A 156 27.18 -14.33 0.05
N ARG A 157 27.92 -14.92 0.99
CA ARG A 157 28.50 -14.20 2.14
C ARG A 157 29.21 -12.97 1.62
N SER A 158 28.94 -11.82 2.25
CA SER A 158 29.57 -10.56 1.85
C SER A 158 31.10 -10.69 1.98
N LEU A 159 31.82 -9.85 1.23
CA LEU A 159 33.28 -9.82 1.33
C LEU A 159 33.72 -9.54 2.77
N ASP A 160 33.02 -8.64 3.47
CA ASP A 160 33.31 -8.30 4.87
C ASP A 160 33.17 -9.51 5.80
N GLU A 161 32.11 -10.30 5.65
CA GLU A 161 31.89 -11.50 6.45
C GLU A 161 32.94 -12.58 6.16
N ARG A 162 33.38 -12.68 4.90
CA ARG A 162 34.48 -13.57 4.50
C ARG A 162 35.82 -13.11 5.05
N MET A 163 36.06 -11.81 5.11
CA MET A 163 37.30 -11.23 5.64
C MET A 163 37.35 -11.25 7.17
N ALA A 164 36.20 -11.15 7.84
CA ALA A 164 36.10 -11.24 9.31
C ALA A 164 36.57 -12.61 9.86
N HIS A 165 36.35 -13.68 9.09
CA HIS A 165 36.80 -15.03 9.45
C HIS A 165 38.13 -15.43 8.84
N ALA A 166 38.71 -14.61 7.96
CA ALA A 166 40.02 -14.85 7.39
C ALA A 166 41.10 -14.51 8.43
N ARG A 167 41.72 -15.54 9.02
CA ARG A 167 42.90 -15.33 9.86
C ARG A 167 44.08 -14.95 8.95
N PRO A 168 44.65 -13.74 9.04
CA PRO A 168 45.78 -13.36 8.20
C PRO A 168 46.94 -14.32 8.49
N ALA A 169 47.47 -14.93 7.43
CA ALA A 169 48.70 -15.70 7.55
C ALA A 169 49.80 -14.75 8.03
N ASN A 170 50.44 -15.05 9.15
CA ASN A 170 51.53 -14.24 9.69
C ASN A 170 52.81 -14.53 8.88
N PRO A 171 53.28 -13.61 8.00
CA PRO A 171 54.48 -13.85 7.22
C PRO A 171 55.69 -13.79 8.17
N GLY A 172 56.24 -14.96 8.49
CA GLY A 172 57.33 -15.13 9.45
C GLY A 172 57.04 -16.13 10.56
N ALA A 173 55.78 -16.55 10.74
CA ALA A 173 55.45 -17.68 11.58
C ALA A 173 55.59 -18.98 10.76
N SER A 174 56.73 -19.65 10.89
CA SER A 174 56.84 -21.08 10.57
C SER A 174 56.08 -21.88 11.64
N ALA A 175 54.77 -21.64 11.77
CA ALA A 175 53.92 -22.53 12.54
C ALA A 175 53.71 -23.77 11.65
N PRO A 176 54.09 -24.98 12.12
CA PRO A 176 53.83 -26.17 11.35
C PRO A 176 52.31 -26.28 11.16
N VAL A 177 51.86 -26.15 9.91
CA VAL A 177 50.65 -26.86 9.44
C VAL A 177 50.70 -28.22 10.09
N ALA A 178 49.62 -28.65 10.76
CA ALA A 178 49.52 -29.92 11.50
C ALA A 178 50.13 -31.08 10.70
N ALA A 179 51.44 -31.22 10.83
CA ALA A 179 52.26 -32.18 10.16
C ALA A 179 52.45 -33.28 11.18
N GLU A 180 52.32 -34.51 10.73
CA GLU A 180 52.53 -35.67 11.58
C GLU A 180 53.78 -35.47 12.44
N PRO A 181 53.72 -35.80 13.74
CA PRO A 181 54.84 -35.56 14.63
C PRO A 181 56.07 -36.22 14.05
N THR A 182 57.11 -35.43 13.85
CA THR A 182 58.38 -35.88 13.32
C THR A 182 58.90 -37.07 14.15
N LEU A 183 59.70 -37.95 13.55
CA LEU A 183 60.26 -39.12 14.26
C LEU A 183 60.93 -38.72 15.59
N ALA A 184 61.64 -37.59 15.60
CA ALA A 184 62.27 -37.03 16.79
C ALA A 184 61.25 -36.68 17.89
N GLN A 185 60.12 -36.06 17.54
CA GLN A 185 59.04 -35.75 18.49
C GLN A 185 58.37 -37.01 19.03
N LYS A 186 58.21 -38.06 18.21
CA LYS A 186 57.68 -39.37 18.65
C LYS A 186 58.61 -40.03 19.68
N ILE A 187 59.93 -40.00 19.45
CA ILE A 187 60.93 -40.56 20.38
C ILE A 187 60.93 -39.80 21.72
N LEU A 188 60.86 -38.48 21.68
CA LEU A 188 60.81 -37.65 22.89
C LEU A 188 59.51 -37.88 23.68
N ALA A 189 58.36 -38.00 23.01
CA ALA A 189 57.09 -38.32 23.64
C ALA A 189 57.12 -39.70 24.32
N ALA A 190 57.66 -40.72 23.65
CA ALA A 190 57.83 -42.05 24.24
C ALA A 190 58.76 -42.05 25.47
N GLY A 191 59.81 -41.23 25.46
CA GLY A 191 60.71 -41.06 26.60
C GLY A 191 60.04 -40.41 27.81
N LYS A 192 59.17 -39.41 27.60
CA LYS A 192 58.40 -38.74 28.66
C LYS A 192 57.39 -39.68 29.31
N LEU A 193 56.68 -40.47 28.49
CA LEU A 193 55.77 -41.53 28.96
C LEU A 193 56.49 -42.55 29.86
N ARG A 194 57.72 -42.96 29.49
CA ARG A 194 58.53 -43.90 30.30
C ARG A 194 59.01 -43.29 31.61
N ARG A 195 59.15 -41.96 31.69
CA ARG A 195 59.55 -41.23 32.90
C ARG A 195 58.38 -40.82 33.79
N GLY A 196 57.13 -41.07 33.37
CA GLY A 196 55.93 -40.67 34.12
C GLY A 196 55.66 -39.17 34.08
N GLU A 197 56.26 -38.46 33.13
CA GLU A 197 56.03 -37.04 32.89
C GLU A 197 54.86 -36.92 31.89
N VAL A 198 53.63 -36.78 32.39
CA VAL A 198 52.45 -36.39 31.60
C VAL A 198 52.14 -34.93 31.88
#